data_AF-A0A3B0SH54-F1
#
_entry.id   AF-A0A3B0SH54-F1
#
_cell.length_a   1.000
_cell.length_b   1.000
_cell.length_c   1.000
_cell.angle_alpha   90.00
_cell.angle_beta   90.00
_cell.angle_gamma   90.00
#
_symmetry.space_group_name_H-M   'P 1'
#
loop_
_entity.id
_entity.type
_entity.pdbx_description
1 polymer ?
#
loop_
_entity_poly.entity_id
_entity_poly.type
_entity_poly.pdbx_seq_one_letter_code
_entity_poly.pdbx_strand_id
1 'polypeptide(L)' 'MGSMRKRRLSHYKQDRLTEHFASGSTARTAAILCGVD' A
#
# COMPACT_ATOMS: atom_id res chain seq x y z
N MET A 1 7.69 1.38 25.58
CA MET A 1 7.97 1.24 24.13
C MET A 1 6.78 1.81 23.39
N GLY A 2 6.95 2.96 22.73
CA GLY A 2 5.84 3.74 22.17
C GLY A 2 5.05 2.95 21.13
N SER A 3 3.73 2.96 21.24
CA SER A 3 2.82 2.36 20.27
C SER A 3 3.13 2.90 18.88
N MET A 4 3.72 2.07 18.02
CA MET A 4 4.03 2.41 16.64
C MET A 4 2.70 2.73 15.96
N ARG A 5 2.42 4.02 15.80
CA ARG A 5 1.12 4.50 15.30
C ARG A 5 1.06 4.13 13.83
N LYS A 6 0.42 2.99 13.50
CA LYS A 6 0.18 2.58 12.11
C LYS A 6 -0.49 3.76 11.40
N ARG A 7 0.27 4.44 10.54
CA ARG A 7 -0.28 5.55 9.77
C ARG A 7 -1.23 4.94 8.75
N ARG A 8 -2.50 5.35 8.81
CA ARG A 8 -3.47 4.98 7.79
C ARG A 8 -2.93 5.45 6.45
N LEU A 9 -2.95 4.57 5.46
CA LEU A 9 -2.49 4.88 4.13
C LEU A 9 -3.37 6.00 3.55
N SER A 10 -2.75 6.96 2.85
CA SER A 10 -3.52 7.99 2.15
C SER A 10 -4.41 7.34 1.10
N HIS A 11 -5.60 7.91 0.87
CA HIS A 11 -6.58 7.37 -0.07
C HIS A 11 -5.97 7.12 -1.46
N TYR A 12 -5.15 8.07 -1.94
CA TYR A 12 -4.40 7.94 -3.20
C TYR A 12 -3.47 6.71 -3.26
N LYS A 13 -2.85 6.35 -2.15
CA LYS A 13 -1.98 5.17 -2.08
C LYS A 13 -2.79 3.87 -2.04
N GLN A 14 -3.99 3.88 -1.43
CA GLN A 14 -4.88 2.70 -1.42
C GLN A 14 -5.47 2.43 -2.80
N ASP A 15 -5.84 3.50 -3.50
CA ASP A 15 -6.39 3.42 -4.85
C ASP A 15 -5.36 2.79 -5.81
N ARG A 16 -4.13 3.30 -5.82
CA ARG A 16 -3.03 2.69 -6.62
C ARG A 16 -2.72 1.24 -6.24
N LEU A 17 -2.77 0.88 -4.96
CA LEU A 17 -2.62 -0.52 -4.56
C LEU A 17 -3.73 -1.40 -5.14
N THR A 18 -4.96 -0.88 -5.17
CA THR A 18 -6.13 -1.58 -5.71
C THR A 18 -6.05 -1.70 -7.23
N GLU A 19 -5.64 -0.66 -7.94
CA GLU A 19 -5.40 -0.70 -9.39
C GLU A 19 -4.33 -1.73 -9.77
N HIS A 20 -3.20 -1.76 -9.04
CA HIS A 20 -2.16 -2.74 -9.28
C HIS A 20 -2.65 -4.17 -9.00
N PHE A 21 -3.43 -4.36 -7.95
CA PHE A 21 -4.03 -5.66 -7.64
C PHE A 21 -5.04 -6.10 -8.72
N ALA A 22 -5.92 -5.20 -9.16
CA ALA A 22 -6.88 -5.44 -10.23
C ALA A 22 -6.20 -5.75 -11.58
N SER A 23 -5.02 -5.17 -11.81
CA SER A 23 -4.17 -5.44 -12.98
C SER A 23 -3.37 -6.76 -12.87
N GLY A 24 -3.55 -7.54 -11.79
CA GLY A 24 -2.88 -8.82 -11.58
C GLY A 24 -1.49 -8.74 -10.94
N SER A 25 -1.08 -7.58 -10.42
CA SER A 25 0.15 -7.50 -9.61
C SER A 25 -0.06 -8.08 -8.21
N THR A 26 0.98 -8.71 -7.68
CA THR A 26 0.94 -9.22 -6.30
C THR A 26 0.97 -8.07 -5.29
N ALA A 27 0.38 -8.28 -4.12
CA ALA A 27 0.36 -7.30 -3.03
C ALA A 27 1.77 -6.80 -2.67
N ARG A 28 2.78 -7.69 -2.75
CA ARG A 28 4.18 -7.34 -2.48
C ARG A 28 4.74 -6.38 -3.54
N THR A 29 4.53 -6.67 -4.82
CA THR A 29 4.98 -5.79 -5.92
C THR A 29 4.27 -4.43 -5.86
N ALA A 30 2.95 -4.43 -5.63
CA ALA A 30 2.17 -3.20 -5.51
C ALA A 30 2.61 -2.35 -4.31
N ALA A 31 2.93 -2.97 -3.17
CA ALA A 31 3.46 -2.29 -1.99
C ALA A 31 4.79 -1.59 -2.29
N ILE A 32 5.72 -2.27 -2.96
CA ILE A 32 7.01 -1.69 -3.38
C ILE A 32 6.79 -0.52 -4.33
N LEU A 33 5.93 -0.66 -5.35
CA LEU A 33 5.60 0.40 -6.32
C LEU A 33 4.92 1.62 -5.67
N CYS A 34 4.09 1.39 -4.66
CA CYS A 34 3.38 2.46 -3.94
C CYS A 34 4.21 3.06 -2.78
N GLY A 35 5.41 2.52 -2.52
CA GLY A 35 6.27 2.94 -1.40
C GLY A 35 5.59 2.71 -0.06
N VAL A 36 5.03 1.51 0.10
CA VAL A 36 4.37 1.02 1.31
C VAL A 36 5.20 -0.16 1.79
N ASP A 37 5.72 -0.05 3.01
CA ASP A 37 6.46 -1.10 3.73
C ASP A 37 5.59 -1.64 4.87
#